data_AF-Q64215-F1
#
_entry.id   AF-Q64215-F1
#
_cell.length_a   1.000
_cell.length_b   1.000
_cell.length_c   1.000
_cell.angle_alpha   90.00
_cell.angle_beta   90.00
_cell.angle_gamma   90.00
#
_symmetry.space_group_name_H-M   'P 1'
#
loop_
_entity.id
_entity.type
_entity.pdbx_description
1 polymer ?
#
loop_
_entity_poly.entity_id
_entity_poly.type
_entity_poly.pdbx_seq_one_letter_code
_entity_poly.pdbx_strand_id
1 'polypeptide(L)'
;MSASSGEEQKPQRKELILRVMEARQKDVGRGKVRIDIDLLSQIDVSPGDVVEIEGTRKTAALAWPLSPEDTTTGEKDIIRMDGITRKNAGVSIGDKVIVRKAIVKPARHSKISTI
;
A
#
# COMPACT_ATOMS: atom_id res chain seq x y z
N MET A 1 6.64 -9.36 -44.42
CA MET A 1 6.46 -10.08 -43.15
C MET A 1 7.35 -9.40 -42.13
N SER A 2 6.81 -8.41 -41.42
CA SER A 2 7.53 -7.67 -40.38
C SER A 2 6.86 -8.00 -39.06
N ALA A 3 7.49 -8.88 -38.29
CA ALA A 3 7.10 -9.14 -36.92
C ALA A 3 7.54 -7.91 -36.10
N SER A 4 6.62 -6.97 -35.91
CA SER A 4 6.73 -5.97 -34.84
C SER A 4 6.56 -6.71 -33.52
N SER A 5 7.65 -7.27 -33.01
CA SER A 5 7.77 -7.75 -31.64
C SER A 5 7.51 -6.57 -30.72
N GLY A 6 6.27 -6.50 -30.21
CA GLY A 6 5.86 -5.51 -29.24
C GLY A 6 6.77 -5.61 -28.02
N GLU A 7 7.50 -4.53 -27.76
CA GLU A 7 8.15 -4.33 -26.48
C GLU A 7 7.06 -4.39 -25.40
N GLU A 8 7.12 -5.44 -24.59
CA GLU A 8 6.27 -5.61 -23.43
C GLU A 8 6.64 -4.52 -22.41
N GLN A 9 6.01 -3.35 -22.56
CA GLN A 9 6.15 -2.24 -21.63
C GLN A 9 5.62 -2.70 -20.27
N LYS A 10 6.52 -3.22 -19.43
CA LYS A 10 6.26 -3.38 -18.00
C LYS A 10 5.86 -1.99 -17.50
N PRO A 11 4.64 -1.81 -16.97
CA PRO A 11 4.25 -0.52 -16.45
C PRO A 11 5.25 -0.16 -15.35
N GLN A 12 5.84 1.04 -15.44
CA GLN A 12 6.70 1.57 -14.40
C GLN A 12 5.88 1.60 -13.10
N ARG A 13 6.02 0.55 -12.28
CA ARG A 13 5.39 0.51 -10.96
C ARG A 13 6.13 1.52 -10.12
N LYS A 14 5.48 2.63 -9.81
CA LYS A 14 6.00 3.58 -8.83
C LYS A 14 6.04 2.88 -7.47
N GLU A 15 7.21 2.89 -6.86
CA GLU A 15 7.46 2.30 -5.55
C GLU A 15 7.87 3.43 -4.60
N LEU A 16 7.33 3.42 -3.38
CA LEU A 16 7.68 4.37 -2.33
C LEU A 16 8.24 3.61 -1.14
N ILE A 17 9.29 4.14 -0.53
CA ILE A 17 9.85 3.55 0.68
C ILE A 17 9.33 4.36 1.86
N LEU A 18 8.50 3.73 2.69
CA LEU A 18 7.90 4.37 3.85
C LEU A 18 8.43 3.75 5.15
N ARG A 19 8.51 4.54 6.21
CA ARG A 19 8.90 4.11 7.54
C ARG A 19 7.67 3.75 8.37
N VAL A 20 7.70 2.57 8.98
CA VAL A 20 6.59 2.05 9.78
C VAL A 20 6.54 2.75 11.12
N MET A 21 5.39 3.34 11.41
CA MET A 21 5.05 3.91 12.71
C MET A 21 3.86 3.19 13.34
N GLU A 22 3.80 3.24 14.67
CA GLU A 22 2.70 2.65 15.42
C GLU A 22 1.41 3.46 15.22
N ALA A 23 0.37 2.79 14.70
CA ALA A 23 -0.97 3.32 14.76
C ALA A 23 -1.55 3.18 16.18
N ARG A 24 -2.40 4.14 16.59
CA ARG A 24 -3.09 4.07 17.88
C ARG A 24 -4.00 2.82 17.91
N GLN A 25 -3.89 2.05 18.99
CA GLN A 25 -4.52 0.74 19.17
C GLN A 25 -6.07 0.72 19.17
N LYS A 26 -6.73 1.87 19.04
CA LYS A 26 -8.21 1.98 18.99
C LYS A 26 -8.83 1.61 17.63
N ASP A 27 -8.03 1.54 16.55
CA ASP A 27 -8.52 1.25 15.17
C ASP A 27 -8.17 -0.16 14.67
N VAL A 28 -7.71 -1.04 15.57
CA VAL A 28 -7.21 -2.38 15.24
C VAL A 28 -8.32 -3.26 14.64
N GLY A 29 -8.01 -3.92 13.52
CA GLY A 29 -8.86 -4.97 12.94
C GLY A 29 -9.51 -4.65 11.59
N ARG A 30 -9.26 -3.45 11.03
CA ARG A 30 -9.84 -3.04 9.74
C ARG A 30 -8.88 -3.10 8.55
N GLY A 31 -7.60 -3.43 8.77
CA GLY A 31 -6.60 -3.52 7.69
C GLY A 31 -6.39 -2.18 6.98
N LYS A 32 -6.56 -1.07 7.70
CA LYS A 32 -6.39 0.29 7.18
C LYS A 32 -4.98 0.75 7.51
N VAL A 33 -4.31 1.33 6.54
CA VAL A 33 -3.02 2.00 6.76
C VAL A 33 -3.21 3.48 6.50
N ARG A 34 -2.75 4.29 7.45
CA ARG A 34 -2.81 5.73 7.31
C ARG A 34 -1.53 6.22 6.66
N ILE A 35 -1.67 6.81 5.49
CA ILE A 35 -0.58 7.29 4.64
C ILE A 35 -0.84 8.75 4.32
N ASP A 36 0.23 9.51 4.16
CA ASP A 36 0.16 10.93 3.82
C ASP A 36 -0.38 11.13 2.39
N ILE A 37 -1.14 12.20 2.18
CA ILE A 37 -1.73 12.52 0.87
C ILE A 37 -0.66 12.78 -0.19
N ASP A 38 0.47 13.38 0.21
CA ASP A 38 1.62 13.62 -0.67
C ASP A 38 2.21 12.32 -1.20
N LEU A 39 2.33 11.30 -0.33
CA LEU A 39 2.83 9.98 -0.70
C LEU A 39 1.85 9.28 -1.64
N LEU A 40 0.55 9.32 -1.33
CA LEU A 40 -0.48 8.77 -2.21
C LEU A 40 -0.46 9.42 -3.60
N SER A 41 -0.27 10.75 -3.65
CA SER A 41 -0.15 11.49 -4.92
C SER A 41 1.09 11.08 -5.72
N GLN A 42 2.20 10.71 -5.08
CA GLN A 42 3.40 10.25 -5.79
C GLN A 42 3.18 8.92 -6.52
N ILE A 43 2.49 7.96 -5.88
CA ILE A 43 2.12 6.66 -6.48
C ILE A 43 0.82 6.69 -7.27
N ASP A 44 0.19 7.86 -7.40
CA ASP A 44 -1.09 8.04 -8.10
C ASP A 44 -2.22 7.18 -7.49
N VAL A 45 -2.18 6.96 -6.17
CA VAL A 45 -3.18 6.16 -5.44
C VAL A 45 -4.24 7.07 -4.85
N SER A 46 -5.50 6.70 -5.01
CA SER A 46 -6.60 7.42 -4.38
C SER A 46 -6.88 6.90 -2.96
N PRO A 47 -7.32 7.78 -2.03
CA PRO A 47 -7.93 7.38 -0.77
C PRO A 47 -8.96 6.27 -0.95
N GLY A 48 -8.79 5.16 -0.23
CA GLY A 48 -9.70 4.01 -0.30
C GLY A 48 -9.32 2.94 -1.31
N ASP A 49 -8.26 3.13 -2.10
CA ASP A 49 -7.70 2.08 -2.93
C ASP A 49 -6.79 1.14 -2.10
N VAL A 50 -6.51 -0.04 -2.66
CA VAL A 50 -5.65 -1.05 -2.02
C VAL A 50 -4.20 -0.82 -2.45
N VAL A 51 -3.29 -0.82 -1.48
CA VAL A 51 -1.85 -0.76 -1.71
C VAL A 51 -1.18 -2.06 -1.30
N GLU A 52 -0.16 -2.44 -2.07
CA GLU A 52 0.71 -3.55 -1.72
C GLU A 52 1.89 -3.01 -0.91
N ILE A 53 2.12 -3.61 0.25
CA ILE A 53 3.20 -3.28 1.17
C ILE A 53 4.12 -4.49 1.22
N GLU A 54 5.38 -4.28 0.84
CA GLU A 54 6.44 -5.27 0.86
C GLU A 54 7.40 -4.92 2.01
N GLY A 55 7.32 -5.72 3.08
CA GLY A 55 8.29 -5.75 4.15
C GLY A 55 9.09 -7.05 4.07
N THR A 56 9.17 -7.77 5.19
CA THR A 56 9.65 -9.17 5.20
C THR A 56 8.68 -10.10 4.47
N ARG A 57 7.39 -9.77 4.52
CA ARG A 57 6.31 -10.43 3.78
C ARG A 57 5.54 -9.39 2.99
N LYS A 58 4.93 -9.83 1.89
CA LYS A 58 4.00 -9.01 1.11
C LYS A 58 2.64 -9.02 1.80
N THR A 59 2.10 -7.85 2.07
CA THR A 59 0.75 -7.67 2.59
C THR A 59 0.02 -6.63 1.77
N ALA A 60 -1.30 -6.76 1.65
CA ALA A 60 -2.14 -5.70 1.10
C ALA A 60 -2.82 -4.96 2.26
N ALA A 61 -3.01 -3.65 2.11
CA ALA A 61 -3.78 -2.86 3.05
C ALA A 61 -4.52 -1.74 2.33
N LEU A 62 -5.56 -1.21 2.99
CA LEU A 62 -6.35 -0.12 2.44
C LEU A 62 -5.67 1.22 2.73
N ALA A 63 -5.35 1.98 1.68
CA ALA A 63 -4.77 3.31 1.82
C ALA A 63 -5.83 4.29 2.33
N TRP A 64 -5.62 4.82 3.53
CA TRP A 64 -6.47 5.86 4.09
C TRP A 64 -5.65 7.15 4.29
N PRO A 65 -6.13 8.31 3.83
CA PRO A 65 -5.41 9.55 3.98
C PRO A 65 -5.31 9.92 5.46
N LEU A 66 -4.13 10.43 5.85
CA LEU A 66 -3.97 11.18 7.09
C LEU A 66 -4.69 12.52 6.95
N SER A 67 -5.24 13.01 8.06
CA SER A 67 -5.81 14.36 8.10
C SER A 67 -4.64 15.36 7.92
N PRO A 68 -4.74 16.34 7.02
CA PRO A 68 -3.62 17.23 6.67
C PRO A 68 -3.10 18.08 7.85
N GLU A 69 -3.91 18.24 8.90
CA GLU A 69 -3.53 18.84 10.17
C GLU A 69 -2.48 18.03 10.96
N ASP A 70 -2.43 16.71 10.76
CA ASP A 70 -1.50 15.76 11.42
C ASP A 70 -0.21 15.55 10.60
N THR A 71 -0.22 15.89 9.30
CA THR A 71 0.95 15.89 8.40
C THR A 71 1.94 17.02 8.72
N THR A 72 1.48 18.08 9.41
CA THR A 72 2.26 19.29 9.73
C THR A 72 3.44 19.03 10.68
N THR A 73 3.56 17.85 11.31
CA THR A 73 4.66 17.52 12.23
C THR A 73 6.00 17.19 11.53
N GLY A 74 6.10 17.31 10.21
CA GLY A 74 7.39 17.30 9.50
C GLY A 74 8.02 15.91 9.30
N GLU A 75 7.33 14.83 9.66
CA GLU A 75 7.77 13.47 9.40
C GLU A 75 7.31 13.03 8.01
N LYS A 76 8.17 13.25 7.01
CA LYS A 76 7.97 12.76 5.64
C LYS A 76 8.19 11.24 5.58
N ASP A 77 7.51 10.59 4.65
CA ASP A 77 7.70 9.16 4.35
C ASP A 77 7.29 8.20 5.48
N ILE A 78 6.26 8.51 6.27
CA ILE A 78 5.76 7.62 7.33
C ILE A 78 4.47 6.89 6.94
N ILE A 79 4.35 5.64 7.38
CA ILE A 79 3.14 4.83 7.26
C ILE A 79 2.73 4.34 8.64
N ARG A 80 1.54 4.75 9.09
CA ARG A 80 0.99 4.27 10.36
C ARG A 80 0.25 2.97 10.13
N MET A 81 0.76 1.89 10.72
CA MET A 81 0.21 0.55 10.60
C MET A 81 -0.33 0.03 11.93
N ASP A 82 -1.44 -0.71 11.84
CA ASP A 82 -1.99 -1.46 12.96
C ASP A 82 -1.08 -2.64 13.33
N GLY A 83 -1.19 -3.12 14.57
CA GLY A 83 -0.45 -4.29 15.04
C GLY A 83 -0.69 -5.57 14.22
N ILE A 84 -1.88 -5.73 13.63
CA ILE A 84 -2.22 -6.87 12.77
C ILE A 84 -1.50 -6.75 11.42
N THR A 85 -1.60 -5.60 10.75
CA THR A 85 -0.93 -5.34 9.47
C THR A 85 0.58 -5.49 9.60
N ARG A 86 1.14 -4.99 10.71
CA ARG A 86 2.57 -5.16 11.04
C ARG A 86 2.97 -6.63 11.18
N LYS A 87 2.18 -7.42 11.92
CA LYS A 87 2.40 -8.87 12.07
C LYS A 87 2.29 -9.62 10.73
N ASN A 88 1.37 -9.19 9.85
CA ASN A 88 1.19 -9.77 8.52
C ASN A 88 2.36 -9.43 7.57
N ALA A 89 2.82 -8.17 7.59
CA ALA A 89 4.00 -7.72 6.85
C ALA A 89 5.31 -8.27 7.41
N GLY A 90 5.32 -8.73 8.67
CA GLY A 90 6.50 -9.24 9.36
C GLY A 90 7.53 -8.16 9.69
N VAL A 91 7.11 -6.91 9.87
CA VAL A 91 7.99 -5.75 10.10
C VAL A 91 7.88 -5.24 11.53
N SER A 92 8.87 -4.47 12.00
CA SER A 92 8.89 -3.82 13.31
C SER A 92 8.64 -2.31 13.21
N ILE A 93 8.42 -1.66 14.37
CA ILE A 93 8.30 -0.20 14.43
C ILE A 93 9.65 0.41 14.07
N GLY A 94 9.64 1.38 13.16
CA GLY A 94 10.84 2.06 12.69
C GLY A 94 11.48 1.43 11.46
N ASP A 95 11.04 0.25 11.04
CA ASP A 95 11.51 -0.40 9.80
C ASP A 95 11.02 0.34 8.56
N LYS A 96 11.70 0.11 7.43
CA LYS A 96 11.30 0.61 6.12
C LYS A 96 10.55 -0.47 5.36
N VAL A 97 9.45 -0.09 4.72
CA VAL A 97 8.64 -0.92 3.85
C VAL A 97 8.55 -0.30 2.47
N ILE A 98 8.42 -1.13 1.45
CA ILE A 98 8.21 -0.69 0.08
C ILE A 98 6.70 -0.74 -0.19
N VAL A 99 6.11 0.39 -0.52
CA VAL A 99 4.70 0.51 -0.89
C VAL A 99 4.60 0.66 -2.40
N ARG A 100 3.74 -0.16 -3.00
CA ARG A 100 3.45 -0.15 -4.42
C ARG A 100 1.94 0.05 -4.61
N LYS A 101 1.56 0.82 -5.62
CA LYS A 101 0.17 0.85 -6.10
C LYS A 101 -0.19 -0.57 -6.55
N ALA A 102 -1.16 -1.19 -5.87
CA ALA A 102 -1.65 -2.48 -6.33
C ALA A 102 -2.44 -2.21 -7.62
N ILE A 103 -1.96 -2.75 -8.75
CA ILE A 103 -2.77 -2.76 -9.97
C ILE A 103 -3.83 -3.82 -9.73
N VAL A 104 -4.97 -3.41 -9.20
CA VAL A 104 -6.16 -4.24 -9.10
C VAL A 104 -6.63 -4.49 -10.53
N LYS A 105 -6.09 -5.53 -11.18
CA LYS A 105 -6.73 -6.05 -12.39
C LYS A 105 -8.11 -6.52 -11.94
N PRO A 106 -9.22 -5.96 -12.47
CA PRO A 106 -10.54 -6.43 -12.12
C PRO A 106 -10.56 -7.93 -12.39
N ALA A 107 -10.82 -8.73 -11.35
CA ALA A 107 -10.84 -10.16 -11.47
C ALA A 107 -11.94 -10.55 -12.47
N ARG A 108 -11.55 -11.01 -13.66
CA ARG A 108 -12.46 -11.68 -14.58
C ARG A 108 -12.74 -13.06 -13.99
N HIS A 109 -13.93 -13.19 -13.39
CA HIS A 109 -14.61 -14.45 -13.10
C HIS A 109 -14.03 -15.29 -11.94
N SER A 110 -14.58 -15.13 -10.74
CA SER A 110 -14.50 -16.17 -9.70
C SER A 110 -15.72 -17.08 -9.83
N LYS A 111 -15.50 -18.29 -10.34
CA LYS A 111 -16.51 -19.36 -10.35
C LYS A 111 -16.65 -19.89 -8.93
N ILE A 112 -17.66 -19.41 -8.22
CA ILE A 112 -18.08 -19.99 -6.94
C ILE A 112 -18.85 -21.26 -7.27
N SER A 113 -18.23 -22.42 -7.06
CA SER A 113 -18.90 -23.71 -7.19
C SER A 113 -19.29 -24.16 -5.78
N THR A 114 -20.59 -24.13 -5.52
CA THR A 114 -21.21 -24.66 -4.30
C THR A 114 -21.14 -26.19 -4.32
N ILE A 115 -20.89 -26.79 -3.16
CA ILE A 115 -21.07 -28.22 -2.88
C ILE A 115 -22.25 -28.36 -1.93
#